data_AF-A0A9E3F8S2-F1
#
_entry.id   AF-A0A9E3F8S2-F1
#
_cell.length_a   1.000
_cell.length_b   1.000
_cell.length_c   1.000
_cell.angle_alpha   90.00
_cell.angle_beta   90.00
_cell.angle_gamma   90.00
#
_symmetry.space_group_name_H-M   'P 1'
#
loop_
_entity.id
_entity.type
_entity.pdbx_description
1 polymer ?
#
loop_
_entity_poly.entity_id
_entity_poly.type
_entity_poly.pdbx_seq_one_letter_code
_entity_poly.pdbx_strand_id
1 'polypeptide(L)' 'FHCAAIAEAERRLKKALAGRPGATVSELNQVLGTTRKNAIPLLEHMDASGVTRRVGDVRVWGPERR' A
#
# COMPACT_ATOMS: atom_id res chain seq x y z
N PHE A 1 -7.05 5.52 -12.11
CA PHE A 1 -5.59 5.29 -12.10
C PHE A 1 -5.22 4.49 -13.34
N HIS A 2 -4.09 4.78 -14.00
CA HIS A 2 -3.61 3.95 -15.12
C HIS A 2 -3.10 2.59 -14.60
N CYS A 3 -3.36 1.51 -15.32
CA CYS A 3 -2.96 0.15 -14.92
C CYS A 3 -1.44 0.04 -14.63
N ALA A 4 -0.62 0.74 -15.42
CA ALA A 4 0.83 0.78 -15.20
C ALA A 4 1.22 1.38 -13.84
N ALA A 5 0.53 2.45 -13.42
CA ALA A 5 0.78 3.13 -12.16
C ALA A 5 0.32 2.29 -10.95
N ILE A 6 -0.78 1.55 -11.08
CA ILE A 6 -1.25 0.62 -10.04
C ILE A 6 -0.22 -0.50 -9.85
N ALA A 7 0.20 -1.15 -10.95
CA ALA A 7 1.17 -2.25 -10.89
C ALA A 7 2.52 -1.79 -10.30
N GLU A 8 2.95 -0.57 -10.60
CA GLU A 8 4.15 -0.01 -9.99
C GLU A 8 3.97 0.29 -8.49
N ALA A 9 2.84 0.87 -8.11
CA ALA A 9 2.51 1.13 -6.71
C ALA A 9 2.48 -0.18 -5.90
N GLU A 10 1.87 -1.24 -6.41
CA GLU A 10 1.87 -2.56 -5.78
C GLU A 10 3.29 -3.11 -5.58
N ARG A 11 4.16 -3.03 -6.60
CA ARG A 11 5.56 -3.47 -6.47
C ARG A 11 6.30 -2.70 -5.37
N ARG A 12 6.12 -1.38 -5.31
CA ARG A 12 6.76 -0.52 -4.31
C ARG A 12 6.22 -0.83 -2.90
N LEU A 13 4.92 -1.01 -2.75
CA LEU A 13 4.29 -1.37 -1.47
C LEU A 13 4.70 -2.76 -1.01
N LYS A 14 4.76 -3.74 -1.91
CA LYS A 14 5.27 -5.08 -1.60
C LYS A 14 6.68 -5.00 -1.04
N LYS A 15 7.58 -4.26 -1.69
CA LYS A 15 8.96 -4.07 -1.22
C LYS A 15 9.01 -3.33 0.12
N ALA A 16 8.17 -2.32 0.32
CA ALA A 16 8.14 -1.53 1.55
C ALA A 16 7.54 -2.27 2.74
N LEU A 17 6.63 -3.22 2.50
CA LEU A 17 5.97 -4.02 3.53
C LEU A 17 6.62 -5.39 3.72
N ALA A 18 7.41 -5.87 2.74
CA ALA A 18 8.16 -7.12 2.85
C ALA A 18 9.14 -7.07 4.03
N GLY A 19 9.02 -8.04 4.94
CA GLY A 19 9.88 -8.14 6.12
C GLY A 19 9.59 -7.10 7.22
N ARG A 20 8.50 -6.32 7.12
CA ARG A 20 8.07 -5.38 8.16
C ARG A 20 6.72 -5.79 8.74
N PRO A 21 6.47 -5.53 10.04
CA PRO A 21 5.18 -5.83 10.66
C PRO A 21 4.04 -4.92 10.16
N GLY A 22 4.36 -3.84 9.44
CA GLY A 22 3.42 -2.88 8.85
C GLY A 22 4.10 -1.53 8.58
N ALA A 23 3.40 -0.63 7.88
CA ALA A 23 3.85 0.75 7.65
C ALA A 23 2.68 1.74 7.71
N THR A 24 2.94 2.94 8.22
CA THR A 24 1.92 4.00 8.33
C THR A 24 1.60 4.63 6.95
N VAL A 25 0.47 5.32 6.84
CA VAL A 25 0.13 6.09 5.61
C VAL A 25 1.23 7.08 5.22
N SER A 26 1.89 7.69 6.22
CA SER A 26 2.98 8.65 6.03
C SER A 26 4.30 8.01 5.58
N GLU A 27 4.46 6.69 5.71
CA GLU A 27 5.60 5.99 5.12
C GLU A 27 5.24 5.52 3.70
N LEU A 28 4.02 5.01 3.53
CA LEU A 28 3.55 4.51 2.24
C LEU A 28 3.44 5.64 1.20
N ASN A 29 3.01 6.83 1.58
CA ASN A 29 2.96 7.97 0.65
C ASN A 29 4.37 8.40 0.19
N GLN A 30 5.39 8.31 1.05
CA GLN A 30 6.79 8.57 0.68
C GLN A 30 7.31 7.51 -0.29
N VAL A 31 7.03 6.23 -0.03
CA VAL A 31 7.36 5.11 -0.94
C VAL A 31 6.69 5.26 -2.30
N LEU A 32 5.41 5.67 -2.29
CA LEU A 32 4.65 5.91 -3.51
C LEU A 32 5.08 7.19 -4.23
N GLY A 33 5.79 8.10 -3.57
CA GLY A 33 6.17 9.41 -4.12
C GLY A 33 4.96 10.32 -4.34
N THR A 34 3.95 10.21 -3.47
CA THR A 34 2.67 10.93 -3.62
C THR A 34 2.28 11.65 -2.33
N THR A 35 1.36 12.61 -2.42
CA THR A 35 0.77 13.26 -1.25
C THR A 35 -0.29 12.37 -0.61
N ARG A 36 -0.62 12.63 0.67
CA ARG A 36 -1.67 11.87 1.39
C ARG A 36 -3.02 11.88 0.66
N LYS A 37 -3.37 13.00 0.00
CA LYS A 37 -4.59 13.14 -0.80
C LYS A 37 -4.72 12.07 -1.88
N ASN A 38 -3.60 11.66 -2.49
CA ASN A 38 -3.57 10.64 -3.54
C ASN A 38 -3.26 9.24 -3.00
N ALA A 39 -2.44 9.16 -1.94
CA ALA A 39 -2.07 7.88 -1.32
C ALA A 39 -3.25 7.21 -0.62
N ILE A 40 -4.08 7.96 0.11
CA ILE A 40 -5.22 7.40 0.86
C ILE A 40 -6.19 6.64 -0.06
N PRO A 41 -6.76 7.23 -1.13
CA PRO A 41 -7.70 6.52 -1.99
C PRO A 41 -7.06 5.34 -2.73
N LEU A 42 -5.76 5.42 -3.05
CA LEU A 42 -5.03 4.30 -3.66
C LEU A 42 -4.87 3.13 -2.66
N LEU A 43 -4.50 3.44 -1.42
CA LEU A 43 -4.36 2.44 -0.36
C LEU A 43 -5.70 1.82 0.03
N GLU A 44 -6.78 2.60 0.07
CA GLU A 44 -8.14 2.08 0.28
C GLU A 44 -8.57 1.14 -0.83
N HIS A 45 -8.24 1.45 -2.08
CA HIS A 45 -8.50 0.55 -3.21
C HIS A 45 -7.71 -0.76 -3.10
N MET A 46 -6.46 -0.70 -2.63
CA MET A 46 -5.61 -1.87 -2.39
C MET A 46 -6.09 -2.70 -1.19
N ASP A 47 -6.59 -2.04 -0.15
CA ASP A 47 -7.23 -2.67 1.01
C ASP A 47 -8.48 -3.44 0.56
N ALA A 48 -9.34 -2.82 -0.27
CA ALA A 48 -10.53 -3.46 -0.83
C ALA A 48 -10.20 -4.63 -1.77
N SER A 49 -9.06 -4.57 -2.47
CA SER A 49 -8.59 -5.62 -3.37
C SER A 49 -7.84 -6.76 -2.65
N GLY A 50 -7.63 -6.63 -1.34
CA GLY A 50 -6.90 -7.60 -0.51
C GLY A 50 -5.38 -7.57 -0.68
N VAL A 51 -4.83 -6.54 -1.32
CA VAL A 51 -3.38 -6.36 -1.53
C VAL A 51 -2.71 -5.88 -0.24
N THR A 52 -3.36 -4.99 0.49
CA THR A 52 -2.94 -4.51 1.82
C THR A 52 -4.07 -4.71 2.81
N ARG A 53 -3.75 -4.61 4.11
CA ARG A 53 -4.77 -4.58 5.16
C ARG A 53 -4.40 -3.55 6.20
N ARG A 54 -5.35 -2.69 6.56
CA ARG A 54 -5.20 -1.77 7.69
C ARG A 54 -5.36 -2.52 9.02
N VAL A 55 -4.38 -2.38 9.91
CA VAL A 55 -4.37 -2.90 11.28
C VAL A 55 -4.01 -1.74 12.20
N GLY A 56 -5.02 -1.10 12.80
CA GLY A 56 -4.84 0.14 13.58
C GLY A 56 -4.35 1.30 12.70
N ASP A 57 -3.17 1.84 13.05
CA ASP A 57 -2.53 2.97 12.37
C ASP A 57 -1.57 2.57 11.24
N VAL A 58 -1.27 1.28 11.12
CA VAL A 58 -0.40 0.73 10.08
C VAL A 58 -1.19 -0.09 9.06
N ARG A 59 -0.59 -0.24 7.88
CA ARG A 59 -1.01 -1.19 6.86
C ARG A 59 0.02 -2.28 6.76
N VAL A 60 -0.46 -3.52 6.71
CA VAL A 60 0.35 -4.71 6.49
C VAL A 60 0.15 -5.18 5.07
N TRP A 61 1.13 -5.91 4.53
CA TRP A 61 0.91 -6.62 3.27
C TRP A 61 -0.23 -7.61 3.49
N GLY A 62 -1.19 -7.63 2.57
CA GLY A 62 -2.31 -8.57 2.63
C GLY A 62 -1.78 -10.00 2.76
N PRO A 63 -2.55 -10.92 3.37
CA PRO A 63 -2.11 -12.31 3.51
C PRO A 63 -1.62 -12.76 2.14
N GLU A 64 -0.39 -13.28 2.06
CA GLU A 64 0.12 -13.89 0.83
C GLU A 64 -1.04 -14.72 0.28
N ARG A 65 -1.53 -14.37 -0.92
CA ARG A 65 -2.56 -15.16 -1.59
C ARG A 65 -2.00 -16.59 -1.62
N ARG A 66 -2.51 -17.42 -0.73
CA ARG A 66 -2.20 -18.84 -0.65
C ARG A 66 -3.00 -19.57 -1.72
#